data_AF-V6CLT2-F1
#
_entry.id   AF-V6CLT2-F1
#
_cell.length_a   1.000
_cell.length_b   1.000
_cell.length_c   1.000
_cell.angle_alpha   90.00
_cell.angle_beta   90.00
_cell.angle_gamma   90.00
#
_symmetry.space_group_name_H-M   'P 1'
#
loop_
_entity.id
_entity.type
_entity.pdbx_description
1 polymer ?
#
loop_
_entity_poly.entity_id
_entity_poly.type
_entity_poly.pdbx_seq_one_letter_code
_entity_poly.pdbx_strand_id
1 'polypeptide(L)'
;MQKLPLFILILFLPIFLTTKPTDFSVRITGRLICHEEPYANHIYIPFDVFYENVLFHGNYSTRWTDKDGNFDYSCYVKNVERYIITPYIVIFHRCWERKVVPHRCDRMIVWPIPPMNLTFNSIIPDDKRTFHIGLLELRYKHQREVVKKCGLPG
;
A
#
# COMPACT_ATOMS: atom_id res chain seq x y z
N MET A 1 -12.28 -20.71 60.61
CA MET A 1 -11.29 -20.53 59.53
C MET A 1 -11.95 -20.82 58.19
N GLN A 2 -12.41 -19.77 57.51
CA GLN A 2 -13.15 -19.86 56.25
C GLN A 2 -12.14 -20.16 55.14
N LYS A 3 -12.16 -21.40 54.63
CA LYS A 3 -11.35 -21.82 53.48
C LYS A 3 -11.90 -21.13 52.24
N LEU A 4 -11.40 -19.93 51.95
CA LEU A 4 -11.67 -19.24 50.70
C LEU A 4 -11.24 -20.18 49.56
N PRO A 5 -12.16 -20.62 48.69
CA PRO A 5 -11.87 -21.66 47.72
C PRO A 5 -10.93 -21.09 46.66
N LEU A 6 -9.84 -21.82 46.41
CA LEU A 6 -8.83 -21.60 45.36
C LEU A 6 -9.42 -21.25 43.98
N PHE A 7 -10.69 -21.57 43.75
CA PHE A 7 -11.48 -21.22 42.56
C PHE A 7 -11.58 -19.72 42.27
N ILE A 8 -11.53 -18.84 43.27
CA ILE A 8 -11.60 -17.38 43.03
C ILE A 8 -10.29 -16.85 42.43
N LEU A 9 -9.14 -17.53 42.67
CA LEU A 9 -7.85 -17.10 42.13
C LEU A 9 -7.72 -17.38 40.61
N ILE A 10 -8.44 -18.38 40.09
CA ILE A 10 -8.44 -18.75 38.66
C ILE A 10 -9.36 -17.82 37.84
N LEU A 11 -10.39 -17.24 38.48
CA LEU A 11 -11.30 -16.27 37.86
C LEU A 11 -10.67 -14.87 37.66
N PHE A 12 -9.53 -14.60 38.31
CA PHE A 12 -8.70 -13.40 38.12
C PHE A 12 -7.48 -13.65 37.24
N LEU A 13 -7.53 -14.62 36.31
CA LEU A 13 -6.69 -14.57 35.11
C LEU A 13 -7.47 -13.86 33.99
N PRO A 14 -7.69 -12.52 34.03
CA PRO A 14 -8.14 -11.84 32.85
C PRO A 14 -6.98 -11.95 31.86
N ILE A 15 -7.12 -12.85 30.90
CA ILE A 15 -7.14 -12.49 29.48
C ILE A 15 -6.14 -11.36 29.16
N PHE A 16 -4.87 -11.54 29.52
CA PHE A 16 -3.77 -10.86 28.84
C PHE A 16 -3.38 -11.73 27.64
N LEU A 17 -4.37 -12.02 26.79
CA LEU A 17 -4.10 -12.23 25.37
C LEU A 17 -3.79 -10.84 24.81
N THR A 18 -2.66 -10.27 25.23
CA THR A 18 -2.09 -9.09 24.58
C THR A 18 -1.78 -9.53 23.17
N THR A 19 -2.60 -9.07 22.23
CA THR A 19 -2.39 -9.36 20.82
C THR A 19 -1.05 -8.75 20.44
N LYS A 20 -0.01 -9.59 20.35
CA LYS A 20 1.34 -9.10 20.05
C LYS A 20 1.27 -8.28 18.76
N PRO A 21 1.79 -7.04 18.76
CA PRO A 21 1.83 -6.22 17.56
C PRO A 21 2.45 -7.02 16.42
N THR A 22 1.82 -6.96 15.25
CA THR A 22 2.25 -7.68 14.06
C THR A 22 2.92 -6.70 13.10
N ASP A 23 4.09 -7.08 12.60
CA ASP A 23 4.74 -6.38 11.50
C ASP A 23 4.22 -6.96 10.17
N PHE A 24 3.99 -6.08 9.19
CA PHE A 24 3.57 -6.48 7.85
C PHE A 24 4.53 -5.91 6.81
N SER A 25 4.81 -6.67 5.77
CA SER A 25 5.58 -6.19 4.62
C SER A 25 5.03 -6.72 3.30
N VAL A 26 5.29 -5.97 2.23
CA VAL A 26 4.83 -6.29 0.88
C VAL A 26 5.89 -5.87 -0.14
N ARG A 27 6.06 -6.70 -1.17
CA ARG A 27 6.77 -6.38 -2.41
C ARG A 27 5.74 -6.22 -3.52
N ILE A 28 5.83 -5.12 -4.25
CA ILE A 28 4.89 -4.73 -5.29
C ILE A 28 5.68 -4.48 -6.57
N THR A 29 5.29 -5.14 -7.64
CA THR A 29 5.95 -4.98 -8.94
C THR A 29 4.96 -4.68 -10.04
N GLY A 30 5.40 -3.98 -11.07
CA GLY A 30 4.62 -3.78 -12.28
C GLY A 30 5.35 -2.90 -13.27
N ARG A 31 4.61 -2.50 -14.31
CA ARG A 31 5.09 -1.60 -15.35
C ARG A 31 4.03 -0.56 -15.66
N LEU A 32 4.41 0.71 -15.62
CA LEU A 32 3.56 1.83 -15.98
C LEU A 32 3.91 2.30 -17.39
N ILE A 33 2.89 2.49 -18.22
CA ILE A 33 3.01 3.12 -19.54
C ILE A 33 2.02 4.27 -19.67
N CYS A 34 2.34 5.21 -20.55
CA CYS A 34 1.52 6.35 -20.89
C CYS A 34 1.67 6.65 -22.38
N HIS A 35 0.60 6.44 -23.15
CA HIS A 35 0.66 6.51 -24.61
C HIS A 35 1.69 5.55 -25.21
N GLU A 36 1.68 4.28 -24.76
CA GLU A 36 2.60 3.23 -25.24
C GLU A 36 4.08 3.45 -24.91
N GLU A 37 4.43 4.58 -24.28
CA GLU A 37 5.77 4.88 -23.80
C GLU A 37 5.91 4.53 -22.31
N PRO A 38 7.10 4.09 -21.84
CA PRO A 38 7.42 3.99 -20.43
C PRO A 38 7.03 5.25 -19.65
N TYR A 39 6.24 5.10 -18.59
CA TYR A 39 5.95 6.21 -17.67
C TYR A 39 7.13 6.37 -16.70
N ALA A 40 8.24 6.91 -17.20
CA ALA A 40 9.52 7.04 -16.49
C ALA A 40 9.91 8.52 -16.25
N ASN A 41 10.90 8.77 -15.40
CA ASN A 41 11.51 10.10 -15.15
C ASN A 41 10.53 11.20 -14.69
N HIS A 42 9.43 10.82 -14.05
CA HIS A 42 8.50 11.80 -13.47
C HIS A 42 9.03 12.31 -12.13
N ILE A 43 8.93 13.64 -11.93
CA ILE A 43 9.35 14.33 -10.69
C ILE A 43 8.51 13.90 -9.48
N TYR A 44 7.30 13.38 -9.71
CA TYR A 44 6.38 12.93 -8.66
C TYR A 44 6.73 11.53 -8.17
N ILE A 45 6.49 11.26 -6.88
CA ILE A 45 6.59 9.93 -6.28
C ILE A 45 5.35 9.14 -6.76
N PRO A 46 5.49 8.14 -7.65
CA PRO A 46 4.33 7.46 -8.19
C PRO A 46 3.68 6.51 -7.19
N PHE A 47 4.39 6.01 -6.16
CA PHE A 47 3.86 4.96 -5.28
C PHE A 47 3.94 5.31 -3.79
N ASP A 48 2.82 5.15 -3.10
CA ASP A 48 2.76 5.04 -1.64
C ASP A 48 1.81 3.90 -1.24
N VAL A 49 2.10 3.23 -0.13
CA VAL A 49 1.27 2.12 0.37
C VAL A 49 0.74 2.49 1.74
N PHE A 50 -0.57 2.34 1.93
CA PHE A 50 -1.23 2.69 3.17
C PHE A 50 -2.06 1.54 3.69
N TYR A 51 -2.27 1.54 5.00
CA TYR A 51 -3.33 0.82 5.66
C TYR A 51 -4.09 1.83 6.53
N GLU A 52 -5.39 1.99 6.30
CA GLU A 52 -6.18 3.09 6.88
C GLU A 52 -5.50 4.44 6.60
N ASN A 53 -5.01 5.14 7.62
CA ASN A 53 -4.26 6.40 7.50
C ASN A 53 -2.75 6.24 7.77
N VAL A 54 -2.26 5.00 7.90
CA VAL A 54 -0.86 4.69 8.21
C VAL A 54 -0.08 4.41 6.94
N LEU A 55 1.00 5.18 6.72
CA LEU A 55 1.93 4.98 5.60
C LEU A 55 2.90 3.85 5.90
N PHE A 56 3.14 2.98 4.92
CA PHE A 56 4.20 1.99 4.98
C PHE A 56 5.57 2.65 4.74
N HIS A 57 6.55 2.26 5.54
CA HIS A 57 7.94 2.64 5.36
C HIS A 57 8.58 1.77 4.28
N GLY A 58 9.25 2.38 3.32
CA GLY A 58 9.98 1.64 2.28
C GLY A 58 11.20 2.42 1.84
N ASN A 59 12.01 1.81 0.97
CA ASN A 59 13.10 2.53 0.36
C ASN A 59 12.54 3.59 -0.59
N TYR A 60 12.88 4.86 -0.37
CA TYR A 60 12.45 5.93 -1.25
C TYR A 60 12.92 5.69 -2.68
N SER A 61 14.15 5.22 -2.92
CA SER A 61 14.69 5.08 -4.29
C SER A 61 13.91 4.10 -5.17
N THR A 62 13.19 3.15 -4.59
CA THR A 62 12.38 2.17 -5.31
C THR A 62 10.92 2.60 -5.46
N ARG A 63 10.56 3.80 -4.99
CA ARG A 63 9.25 4.41 -5.21
C ARG A 63 9.08 4.97 -6.62
N TRP A 64 10.12 5.01 -7.45
CA TRP A 64 10.02 5.46 -8.84
C TRP A 64 10.13 4.30 -9.81
N THR A 65 9.54 4.48 -10.98
CA THR A 65 9.75 3.60 -12.13
C THR A 65 11.14 3.82 -12.74
N ASP A 66 11.74 2.75 -13.23
CA ASP A 66 12.94 2.80 -14.07
C ASP A 66 12.66 3.40 -15.46
N LYS A 67 13.71 3.46 -16.30
CA LYS A 67 13.65 3.98 -17.67
C LYS A 67 12.67 3.24 -18.59
N ASP A 68 12.37 1.98 -18.27
CA ASP A 68 11.49 1.10 -19.05
C ASP A 68 10.05 1.11 -18.47
N GLY A 69 9.83 1.89 -17.40
CA GLY A 69 8.55 2.08 -16.73
C GLY A 69 8.28 1.02 -15.65
N ASN A 70 9.22 0.12 -15.38
CA ASN A 70 9.05 -0.93 -14.38
C ASN A 70 9.31 -0.38 -12.98
N PHE A 71 8.66 -0.96 -11.99
CA PHE A 71 8.93 -0.68 -10.58
C PHE A 71 8.94 -1.97 -9.77
N ASP A 72 9.72 -1.94 -8.70
CA ASP A 72 9.83 -3.01 -7.71
C ASP A 72 9.95 -2.38 -6.32
N TYR A 73 8.80 -2.17 -5.69
CA TYR A 73 8.67 -1.44 -4.44
C TYR A 73 8.45 -2.41 -3.28
N SER A 74 9.39 -2.43 -2.35
CA SER A 74 9.27 -3.13 -1.07
C SER A 74 9.05 -2.15 0.06
N CYS A 75 8.04 -2.41 0.89
CA CYS A 75 7.70 -1.58 2.04
C CYS A 75 7.08 -2.40 3.17
N TYR A 76 7.04 -1.81 4.36
CA TYR A 76 6.57 -2.46 5.58
C TYR A 76 5.89 -1.48 6.53
N VAL A 77 5.11 -2.00 7.45
CA VAL A 77 4.56 -1.29 8.61
C VAL A 77 4.83 -2.12 9.85
N LYS A 78 5.21 -1.46 10.94
CA LYS A 78 5.57 -2.11 12.20
C LYS A 78 4.48 -1.94 13.25
N ASN A 79 4.45 -2.87 14.21
CA ASN A 79 3.67 -2.77 15.44
C ASN A 79 2.17 -2.53 15.23
N VAL A 80 1.57 -3.20 14.26
CA VAL A 80 0.13 -3.08 14.02
C VAL A 80 -0.62 -3.95 15.03
N GLU A 81 -1.57 -3.37 15.76
CA GLU A 81 -2.38 -4.06 16.80
C GLU A 81 -3.46 -4.99 16.22
N ARG A 82 -3.33 -5.41 14.96
CA ARG A 82 -4.26 -6.29 14.25
C ARG A 82 -3.51 -7.42 13.58
N TYR A 83 -4.12 -8.60 13.55
CA TYR A 83 -3.55 -9.79 12.90
C TYR A 83 -3.74 -9.83 11.39
N ILE A 84 -4.73 -9.10 10.86
CA ILE A 84 -5.04 -9.02 9.44
C ILE A 84 -5.30 -7.56 9.10
N ILE A 85 -4.71 -7.12 7.99
CA ILE A 85 -4.92 -5.81 7.40
C ILE A 85 -5.18 -5.94 5.90
N THR A 86 -5.80 -4.92 5.30
CA THR A 86 -5.96 -4.81 3.84
C THR A 86 -5.36 -3.48 3.40
N PRO A 87 -4.04 -3.43 3.16
CA PRO A 87 -3.41 -2.22 2.69
C PRO A 87 -3.80 -1.96 1.23
N TYR A 88 -3.50 -0.78 0.74
CA TYR A 88 -3.69 -0.38 -0.65
C TYR A 88 -2.50 0.43 -1.12
N ILE A 89 -2.14 0.24 -2.38
CA ILE A 89 -1.17 1.10 -3.07
C ILE A 89 -1.92 2.26 -3.73
N VAL A 90 -1.37 3.45 -3.60
CA VAL A 90 -1.78 4.66 -4.30
C VAL A 90 -0.77 4.90 -5.41
N ILE A 91 -1.25 4.96 -6.66
CA ILE A 91 -0.46 5.29 -7.84
C ILE A 91 -0.80 6.71 -8.28
N PHE A 92 0.13 7.65 -8.12
CA PHE A 92 -0.03 9.04 -8.57
C PHE A 92 0.49 9.21 -10.00
N HIS A 93 -0.30 9.87 -10.86
CA HIS A 93 0.12 10.16 -12.23
C HIS A 93 -0.52 11.41 -12.82
N ARG A 94 0.10 11.91 -13.89
CA ARG A 94 -0.42 12.99 -14.74
C ARG A 94 -0.49 12.60 -16.22
N CYS A 95 -0.51 11.29 -16.50
CA CYS A 95 -0.85 10.81 -17.83
C CYS A 95 -2.34 11.08 -18.08
N TRP A 96 -2.68 11.58 -19.27
CA TRP A 96 -4.03 11.92 -19.68
C TRP A 96 -4.30 11.37 -21.09
N GLU A 97 -5.56 11.30 -21.49
CA GLU A 97 -5.95 10.78 -22.81
C GLU A 97 -5.31 11.56 -23.97
N ARG A 98 -5.01 12.84 -23.76
CA ARG A 98 -4.33 13.71 -24.71
C ARG A 98 -3.04 14.26 -24.09
N LYS A 99 -1.99 14.39 -24.90
CA LYS A 99 -0.70 14.95 -24.45
C LYS A 99 -0.80 16.41 -23.98
N VAL A 100 -1.74 17.17 -24.55
CA VAL A 100 -2.01 18.57 -24.18
C VAL A 100 -3.36 18.65 -23.47
N VAL A 101 -3.32 19.01 -22.19
CA VAL A 101 -4.51 19.21 -21.36
C VAL A 101 -4.40 20.57 -20.69
N PRO A 102 -5.41 21.47 -20.82
CA PRO A 102 -5.33 22.84 -20.29
C PRO A 102 -5.21 22.89 -18.76
N HIS A 103 -5.70 21.86 -18.04
CA HIS A 103 -5.56 21.73 -16.59
C HIS A 103 -5.07 20.32 -16.24
N ARG A 104 -3.75 20.11 -16.21
CA ARG A 104 -3.17 18.83 -15.75
C ARG A 104 -3.30 18.72 -14.25
N CYS A 105 -4.24 17.90 -13.79
CA CYS A 105 -4.32 17.52 -12.39
C CYS A 105 -3.60 16.20 -12.13
N ASP A 106 -3.23 16.00 -10.87
CA ASP A 106 -2.86 14.70 -10.36
C ASP A 106 -4.07 13.77 -10.32
N ARG A 107 -3.92 12.61 -10.96
CA ARG A 107 -4.83 11.48 -10.91
C ARG A 107 -4.25 10.44 -9.96
N MET A 108 -5.12 9.70 -9.27
CA MET A 108 -4.71 8.70 -8.30
C MET A 108 -5.48 7.40 -8.52
N ILE A 109 -4.76 6.30 -8.62
CA ILE A 109 -5.33 4.94 -8.65
C ILE A 109 -5.11 4.33 -7.27
N VAL A 110 -6.19 3.85 -6.64
CA VAL A 110 -6.12 3.20 -5.34
C VAL A 110 -6.42 1.72 -5.50
N TRP A 111 -5.40 0.89 -5.26
CA TRP A 111 -5.48 -0.54 -5.52
C TRP A 111 -5.30 -1.33 -4.22
N PRO A 112 -6.35 -1.98 -3.70
CA PRO A 112 -6.24 -2.87 -2.54
C PRO A 112 -5.28 -4.03 -2.79
N ILE A 113 -4.37 -4.24 -1.87
CA ILE A 113 -3.41 -5.34 -1.86
C ILE A 113 -4.05 -6.50 -1.11
N PRO A 114 -4.25 -7.66 -1.76
CA PRO A 114 -4.82 -8.82 -1.11
C PRO A 114 -3.97 -9.28 0.09
N PRO A 115 -4.57 -9.72 1.21
CA PRO A 115 -3.82 -10.20 2.37
C PRO A 115 -2.86 -11.37 2.06
N MET A 116 -3.16 -12.18 1.05
CA MET A 116 -2.27 -13.26 0.60
C MET A 116 -0.92 -12.77 0.06
N ASN A 117 -0.84 -11.51 -0.38
CA ASN A 117 0.39 -10.89 -0.84
C ASN A 117 1.18 -10.20 0.29
N LEU A 118 0.69 -10.27 1.52
CA LEU A 118 1.39 -9.73 2.68
C LEU A 118 2.26 -10.79 3.35
N THR A 119 3.41 -10.35 3.82
CA THR A 119 4.26 -11.12 4.73
C THR A 119 3.96 -10.67 6.14
N PHE A 120 3.61 -11.64 7.00
CA PHE A 120 3.17 -11.41 8.37
C PHE A 120 4.34 -11.63 9.32
N ASN A 121 4.40 -10.87 10.42
CA ASN A 121 5.46 -10.91 11.42
C ASN A 121 6.87 -10.67 10.85
N SER A 122 6.98 -9.89 9.78
CA SER A 122 8.25 -9.57 9.13
C SER A 122 8.19 -8.21 8.45
N ILE A 123 9.30 -7.48 8.51
CA ILE A 123 9.53 -6.24 7.75
C ILE A 123 10.17 -6.48 6.38
N ILE A 124 10.59 -7.73 6.12
CA ILE A 124 11.17 -8.17 4.86
C ILE A 124 10.08 -8.96 4.13
N PRO A 125 9.65 -8.52 2.93
CA PRO A 125 8.69 -9.27 2.13
C PRO A 125 9.21 -10.66 1.73
N ASP A 126 8.33 -11.65 1.75
CA ASP A 126 8.53 -12.95 1.13
C ASP A 126 8.34 -12.82 -0.39
N ASP A 127 9.37 -13.16 -1.16
CA ASP A 127 9.36 -13.10 -2.63
C ASP A 127 8.23 -13.92 -3.26
N LYS A 128 7.76 -14.98 -2.58
CA LYS A 128 6.63 -15.81 -3.03
C LYS A 128 5.27 -15.13 -2.86
N ARG A 129 5.21 -14.01 -2.15
CA ARG A 129 3.98 -13.25 -1.85
C ARG A 129 3.91 -11.93 -2.63
N THR A 130 4.75 -11.74 -3.63
CA THR A 130 4.79 -10.50 -4.41
C THR A 130 3.42 -10.13 -5.01
N PHE A 131 3.02 -8.87 -4.85
CA PHE A 131 1.83 -8.33 -5.48
C PHE A 131 2.18 -7.76 -6.87
N HIS A 132 1.80 -8.51 -7.91
CA HIS A 132 2.06 -8.11 -9.30
C HIS A 132 0.88 -7.30 -9.85
N ILE A 133 1.09 -6.00 -10.10
CA ILE A 133 0.11 -5.14 -10.78
C ILE A 133 0.05 -5.46 -12.28
N GLY A 134 1.15 -5.95 -12.84
CA GLY A 134 1.29 -6.18 -14.28
C GLY A 134 1.55 -4.89 -15.05
N LEU A 135 1.07 -4.82 -16.29
CA LEU A 135 1.16 -3.63 -17.15
C LEU A 135 -0.07 -2.73 -16.92
N LEU A 136 0.18 -1.45 -16.63
CA LEU A 136 -0.86 -0.45 -16.44
C LEU A 136 -0.68 0.72 -17.41
N GLU A 137 -1.64 0.89 -18.32
CA GLU A 137 -1.73 2.05 -19.22
C GLU A 137 -2.50 3.17 -18.53
N LEU A 138 -1.79 4.26 -18.23
CA LEU A 138 -2.27 5.39 -17.43
C LEU A 138 -3.03 6.44 -18.25
N ARG A 139 -3.00 6.34 -19.59
CA ARG A 139 -3.68 7.28 -20.50
C ARG A 139 -5.16 7.38 -20.18
N TYR A 140 -5.82 6.23 -20.05
CA TYR A 140 -7.26 6.15 -19.83
C TYR A 140 -7.61 6.17 -18.35
N LYS A 141 -8.87 6.45 -18.04
CA LYS A 141 -9.37 6.34 -16.67
C LYS A 141 -9.40 4.89 -16.24
N HIS A 142 -8.65 4.58 -15.19
CA HIS A 142 -8.68 3.24 -14.61
C HIS A 142 -9.90 3.08 -13.72
N GLN A 143 -10.48 1.88 -13.66
CA GLN A 143 -11.67 1.59 -12.82
C GLN A 143 -11.45 1.87 -11.31
N ARG A 144 -10.20 1.80 -10.85
CA ARG A 144 -9.79 2.08 -9.46
C ARG A 144 -9.32 3.51 -9.25
N GLU A 145 -9.47 4.36 -10.25
CA GLU A 145 -9.10 5.76 -10.14
C GLU A 145 -10.13 6.53 -9.32
N VAL A 146 -9.65 7.25 -8.31
CA VAL A 146 -10.49 8.02 -7.41
C VAL A 146 -10.75 9.39 -8.04
N VAL A 147 -12.01 9.83 -8.01
CA VAL A 147 -12.38 11.15 -8.55
C VAL A 147 -11.74 12.23 -7.69
N LYS A 148 -10.73 12.91 -8.22
CA LYS A 148 -10.18 14.13 -7.65
C LYS A 148 -10.77 15.33 -8.39
N LYS A 149 -11.35 16.30 -7.66
CA LYS A 149 -11.80 17.55 -8.28
C LYS A 149 -10.58 18.32 -8.78
N CYS A 150 -10.56 18.59 -10.08
CA CYS A 150 -9.60 19.45 -10.74
C CYS A 150 -10.04 20.92 -10.60
N GLY A 151 -9.35 21.71 -9.79
CA GLY A 151 -9.65 23.14 -9.59
C GLY A 151 -9.31 23.60 -8.18
N LEU A 152 -8.83 24.84 -8.05
CA LEU A 152 -8.44 25.46 -6.77
C LEU A 152 -9.53 25.25 -5.70
N PRO A 153 -9.17 24.96 -4.44
CA PRO A 153 -10.10 25.28 -3.36
C PRO A 153 -10.34 26.79 -3.46
N GLY A 154 -11.61 27.18 -3.62
CA GLY A 154 -12.00 28.58 -3.50
C GLY A 154 -11.62 29.15 -2.13
#